data_AF-A0A895XS17-F1
#
_entry.id   AF-A0A895XS17-F1
#
_cell.length_a   1.000
_cell.length_b   1.000
_cell.length_c   1.000
_cell.angle_alpha   90.00
_cell.angle_beta   90.00
_cell.angle_gamma   90.00
#
_symmetry.space_group_name_H-M   'P 1'
#
loop_
_entity.id
_entity.type
_entity.pdbx_description
1 polymer ?
#
loop_
_entity_poly.entity_id
_entity_poly.type
_entity_poly.pdbx_seq_one_letter_code
_entity_poly.pdbx_strand_id
1 'polypeptide(L)'
;MRERYTTVDYALRKKRLLQQVASGLISTSEVCDASPYLANAARFHGEDLARRCPICRRSRLRMVHYVFGDDLSSASGSARSKRELRILAESYPEFDVFAVEVCRECSWNHLIYQFRLGFNVQDFKVTESVESPPGATGLTRRPAGTTTTGPDVNHNNVNPTSSGQLTRLGADPQNRTGGTSCDVDG
;
A
#
# COMPACT_ATOMS: atom_id res chain seq x y z
N MET A 1 -9.12 -6.14 26.37
CA MET A 1 -8.70 -4.78 26.76
C MET A 1 -9.12 -3.89 25.58
N ARG A 2 -8.50 -2.73 25.29
CA ARG A 2 -8.60 -2.14 23.93
C ARG A 2 -7.18 -2.00 23.41
N GLU A 3 -6.73 -3.04 22.72
CA GLU A 3 -5.37 -3.16 22.24
C GLU A 3 -5.13 -2.16 21.10
N ARG A 4 -4.01 -1.43 21.17
CA ARG A 4 -3.79 -0.21 20.36
C ARG A 4 -2.96 -0.51 19.12
N TYR A 5 -3.60 -1.07 18.11
CA TYR A 5 -3.14 -0.96 16.73
C TYR A 5 -2.85 0.51 16.39
N THR A 6 -1.67 0.81 15.88
CA THR A 6 -1.33 2.11 15.28
C THR A 6 -1.94 2.23 13.87
N THR A 7 -3.26 2.05 13.77
CA THR A 7 -4.00 2.17 12.50
C THR A 7 -4.26 3.63 12.16
N VAL A 8 -3.74 4.09 11.03
CA VAL A 8 -4.02 5.41 10.46
C VAL A 8 -5.02 5.23 9.32
N ASP A 9 -6.23 5.80 9.47
CA ASP A 9 -7.26 5.81 8.44
C ASP A 9 -7.20 7.11 7.62
N TYR A 10 -7.07 6.97 6.30
CA TYR A 10 -6.95 8.06 5.33
C TYR A 10 -8.28 8.39 4.64
N ALA A 11 -9.42 7.84 5.10
CA ALA A 11 -10.75 8.12 4.56
C ALA A 11 -11.10 9.62 4.54
N LEU A 12 -10.65 10.41 5.52
CA LEU A 12 -10.82 11.87 5.52
C LEU A 12 -10.01 12.55 4.41
N ARG A 13 -8.76 12.11 4.18
CA ARG A 13 -7.92 12.57 3.06
C ARG A 13 -8.58 12.21 1.72
N LYS A 14 -9.12 10.99 1.61
CA LYS A 14 -9.89 10.53 0.43
C LYS A 14 -11.11 11.42 0.15
N LYS A 15 -11.92 11.69 1.19
CA LYS A 15 -13.12 12.52 1.08
C LYS A 15 -12.78 13.93 0.57
N ARG A 16 -11.74 14.55 1.14
CA ARG A 16 -11.25 15.86 0.69
C ARG A 16 -10.78 15.84 -0.77
N LEU A 17 -9.96 14.86 -1.15
CA LEU A 17 -9.46 14.73 -2.53
C LEU A 17 -10.62 14.58 -3.53
N LEU A 18 -11.59 13.72 -3.24
CA LEU A 18 -12.77 13.53 -4.08
C LEU A 18 -13.67 14.78 -4.15
N GLN A 19 -13.75 15.59 -3.09
CA GLN A 19 -14.43 16.88 -3.14
C GLN A 19 -13.71 17.88 -4.05
N GLN A 20 -12.37 17.93 -4.03
CA GLN A 20 -11.58 18.82 -4.89
C GLN A 20 -11.67 18.43 -6.37
N VAL A 21 -11.70 17.13 -6.68
CA VAL A 21 -11.94 16.63 -8.05
C VAL A 21 -13.38 16.92 -8.49
N ALA A 22 -14.37 16.72 -7.61
CA ALA A 22 -15.77 17.02 -7.91
C ALA A 22 -16.05 18.51 -8.10
N SER A 23 -15.26 19.40 -7.49
CA SER A 23 -15.33 20.86 -7.70
C SER A 23 -14.45 21.35 -8.86
N GLY A 24 -13.78 20.46 -9.61
CA GLY A 24 -12.88 20.82 -10.71
C GLY A 24 -11.59 21.55 -10.28
N LEU A 25 -11.24 21.53 -8.99
CA LEU A 25 -10.02 22.16 -8.46
C LEU A 25 -8.75 21.32 -8.73
N ILE A 26 -8.94 20.01 -8.92
CA ILE A 26 -7.90 19.04 -9.29
C ILE A 26 -8.43 18.26 -10.50
N SER A 27 -7.66 18.15 -11.57
CA SER A 27 -8.08 17.40 -12.75
C SER A 27 -8.16 15.90 -12.47
N THR A 28 -8.99 15.17 -13.22
CA THR A 28 -9.01 13.70 -13.09
C THR A 28 -7.67 13.07 -13.46
N SER A 29 -6.87 13.71 -14.32
CA SER A 29 -5.52 13.26 -14.71
C SER A 29 -4.53 13.24 -13.55
N GLU A 30 -4.56 14.24 -12.66
CA GLU A 30 -3.66 14.34 -11.49
C GLU A 30 -3.88 13.24 -10.44
N VAL A 31 -5.06 12.61 -10.47
CA VAL A 31 -5.46 11.55 -9.52
C VAL A 31 -5.69 10.18 -10.19
N CYS A 32 -5.33 10.10 -11.48
CA CYS A 32 -5.35 8.87 -12.28
C CYS A 32 -3.91 8.44 -12.60
N ASP A 33 -3.03 8.57 -11.60
CA ASP A 33 -1.57 8.48 -11.68
C ASP A 33 -0.99 7.08 -11.40
N ALA A 34 -1.82 6.07 -11.08
CA ALA A 34 -1.37 4.75 -10.64
C ALA A 34 -0.34 4.15 -11.61
N SER A 35 0.88 3.96 -11.10
CA SER A 35 2.00 3.47 -11.89
C SER A 35 1.71 2.08 -12.48
N PRO A 36 2.34 1.72 -13.62
CA PRO A 36 2.20 0.38 -14.19
C PRO A 36 2.53 -0.74 -13.20
N TYR A 37 3.48 -0.49 -12.30
CA TYR A 37 3.83 -1.40 -11.20
C TYR A 37 2.65 -1.57 -10.22
N LEU A 38 2.02 -0.48 -9.76
CA LEU A 38 0.85 -0.54 -8.88
C LEU A 38 -0.36 -1.20 -9.56
N ALA A 39 -0.58 -0.93 -10.85
CA ALA A 39 -1.62 -1.57 -11.65
C ALA A 39 -1.40 -3.10 -11.83
N ASN A 40 -0.14 -3.52 -11.95
CA ASN A 40 0.26 -4.94 -11.97
C ASN A 40 0.13 -5.59 -10.60
N ALA A 41 0.55 -4.94 -9.51
CA ALA A 41 0.31 -5.41 -8.15
C ALA A 41 -1.19 -5.60 -7.88
N ALA A 42 -2.03 -4.67 -8.35
CA ALA A 42 -3.49 -4.80 -8.31
C ALA A 42 -4.04 -5.94 -9.17
N ARG A 43 -3.34 -6.35 -10.24
CA ARG A 43 -3.70 -7.52 -11.05
C ARG A 43 -3.37 -8.84 -10.36
N PHE A 44 -2.20 -8.96 -9.74
CA PHE A 44 -1.67 -10.24 -9.25
C PHE A 44 -1.89 -10.49 -7.75
N HIS A 45 -1.76 -9.45 -6.90
CA HIS A 45 -1.88 -9.56 -5.44
C HIS A 45 -3.13 -8.85 -4.89
N GLY A 46 -3.77 -7.99 -5.68
CA GLY A 46 -4.92 -7.19 -5.26
C GLY A 46 -6.22 -7.98 -5.14
N GLU A 47 -7.00 -7.72 -4.10
CA GLU A 47 -8.31 -8.34 -3.81
C GLU A 47 -9.47 -7.43 -4.26
N ASP A 48 -10.56 -7.97 -4.81
CA ASP A 48 -11.70 -7.15 -5.26
C ASP A 48 -12.50 -6.54 -4.10
N LEU A 49 -12.73 -5.22 -4.17
CA LEU A 49 -13.61 -4.49 -3.26
C LEU A 49 -15.02 -4.41 -3.83
N ALA A 50 -16.04 -4.46 -2.95
CA ALA A 50 -17.43 -4.27 -3.36
C ALA A 50 -17.71 -2.90 -4.01
N ARG A 51 -16.94 -1.87 -3.63
CA ARG A 51 -17.08 -0.48 -4.12
C ARG A 51 -16.52 -0.27 -5.53
N ARG A 52 -17.28 0.45 -6.36
CA ARG A 52 -16.85 0.93 -7.69
C ARG A 52 -15.84 2.07 -7.57
N CYS A 53 -15.03 2.28 -8.62
CA CYS A 53 -14.14 3.44 -8.72
C CYS A 53 -14.93 4.75 -8.63
N PRO A 54 -14.57 5.71 -7.76
CA PRO A 54 -15.29 6.98 -7.61
C PRO A 54 -15.17 7.88 -8.84
N ILE A 55 -14.06 7.79 -9.59
CA ILE A 55 -13.80 8.60 -10.79
C ILE A 55 -14.56 8.04 -11.99
N CYS A 56 -14.10 6.90 -12.54
CA CYS A 56 -14.63 6.39 -13.81
C CYS A 56 -15.92 5.56 -13.67
N ARG A 57 -16.25 5.07 -12.47
CA ARG A 57 -17.41 4.19 -12.14
C ARG A 57 -17.51 2.84 -12.92
N ARG A 58 -16.68 2.62 -13.95
CA ARG A 58 -16.70 1.44 -14.84
C ARG A 58 -16.51 0.11 -14.08
N SER A 59 -15.47 0.02 -13.25
CA SER A 59 -15.07 -1.20 -12.55
C SER A 59 -15.17 -1.09 -11.02
N ARG A 60 -15.04 -2.25 -10.35
CA ARG A 60 -14.72 -2.36 -8.93
C ARG A 60 -13.25 -1.98 -8.68
N LEU A 61 -12.99 -1.42 -7.51
CA LEU A 61 -11.63 -1.18 -7.03
C LEU A 61 -11.00 -2.50 -6.55
N ARG A 62 -9.67 -2.61 -6.61
CA ARG A 62 -8.91 -3.71 -5.99
C ARG A 62 -8.04 -3.16 -4.87
N MET A 63 -7.87 -3.91 -3.79
CA MET A 63 -7.07 -3.53 -2.62
C MET A 63 -5.75 -4.30 -2.63
N VAL A 64 -4.63 -3.58 -2.66
CA VAL A 64 -3.26 -4.10 -2.61
C VAL A 64 -2.68 -3.75 -1.24
N HIS A 65 -1.92 -4.67 -0.65
CA HIS A 65 -1.15 -4.40 0.56
C HIS A 65 0.33 -4.37 0.20
N TYR A 66 1.04 -3.33 0.60
CA TYR A 66 2.51 -3.29 0.58
C TYR A 66 3.04 -3.46 1.99
N VAL A 67 4.14 -4.21 2.14
CA VAL A 67 4.82 -4.42 3.42
C VAL A 67 6.16 -3.70 3.46
N PHE A 68 6.49 -3.04 4.57
CA PHE A 68 7.76 -2.36 4.78
C PHE A 68 8.26 -2.59 6.21
N GLY A 69 9.53 -2.92 6.34
CA GLY A 69 10.21 -3.15 7.62
C GLY A 69 11.63 -3.61 7.37
N ASP A 70 12.54 -3.37 8.32
CA ASP A 70 13.96 -3.65 8.11
C ASP A 70 14.26 -5.16 8.15
N ASP A 71 13.61 -5.90 9.06
CA ASP A 71 13.71 -7.36 9.17
C ASP A 71 13.20 -8.10 7.91
N LEU A 72 12.31 -7.48 7.12
CA LEU A 72 11.75 -8.10 5.91
C LEU A 72 12.78 -8.27 4.78
N SER A 73 13.91 -7.57 4.83
CA SER A 73 14.96 -7.66 3.80
C SER A 73 14.37 -7.51 2.37
N SER A 74 14.61 -8.47 1.47
CA SER A 74 14.09 -8.49 0.09
C SER A 74 12.56 -8.59 -0.04
N ALA A 75 11.83 -8.84 1.05
CA ALA A 75 10.36 -8.71 1.06
C ALA A 75 9.88 -7.27 1.34
N SER A 76 10.75 -6.37 1.82
CA SER A 76 10.40 -4.97 2.06
C SER A 76 10.08 -4.24 0.75
N GLY A 77 9.03 -3.44 0.72
CA GLY A 77 8.48 -2.80 -0.48
C GLY A 77 7.68 -3.73 -1.42
N SER A 78 7.51 -5.01 -1.10
CA SER A 78 6.76 -5.95 -1.96
C SER A 78 5.24 -5.91 -1.75
N ALA A 79 4.48 -6.20 -2.81
CA ALA A 79 3.02 -6.35 -2.75
C ALA A 79 2.63 -7.74 -2.24
N ARG A 80 1.60 -7.83 -1.38
CA ARG A 80 1.18 -9.06 -0.68
C ARG A 80 -0.35 -9.21 -0.60
N SER A 81 -0.79 -10.46 -0.67
CA SER A 81 -2.15 -10.89 -0.35
C SER A 81 -2.37 -11.02 1.17
N LYS A 82 -3.62 -10.98 1.67
CA LYS A 82 -3.92 -11.22 3.10
C LYS A 82 -3.48 -12.58 3.64
N ARG A 83 -3.23 -13.57 2.76
CA ARG A 83 -2.68 -14.87 3.17
C ARG A 83 -1.19 -14.76 3.46
N GLU A 84 -0.44 -14.05 2.61
CA GLU A 84 0.99 -13.79 2.85
C GLU A 84 1.19 -12.89 4.07
N LEU A 85 0.35 -11.86 4.27
CA LEU A 85 0.44 -10.98 5.44
C LEU A 85 0.37 -11.75 6.78
N ARG A 86 -0.41 -12.83 6.86
CA ARG A 86 -0.46 -13.69 8.05
C ARG A 86 0.83 -14.45 8.29
N ILE A 87 1.35 -15.10 7.24
CA ILE A 87 2.62 -15.83 7.29
C ILE A 87 3.77 -14.88 7.68
N LEU A 88 3.77 -13.65 7.16
CA LEU A 88 4.73 -12.62 7.56
C LEU A 88 4.52 -12.18 9.03
N ALA A 89 3.29 -11.98 9.49
CA ALA A 89 2.99 -11.64 10.88
C ALA A 89 3.40 -12.72 11.89
N GLU A 90 3.39 -14.00 11.47
CA GLU A 90 3.90 -15.13 12.25
C GLU A 90 5.43 -15.21 12.25
N SER A 91 6.12 -14.61 11.26
CA SER A 91 7.55 -14.80 11.01
C SER A 91 8.44 -13.61 11.39
N TYR A 92 7.90 -12.38 11.43
CA TYR A 92 8.66 -11.14 11.62
C TYR A 92 8.19 -10.34 12.84
N PRO A 93 9.10 -9.66 13.57
CA PRO A 93 8.77 -9.03 14.86
C PRO A 93 7.81 -7.84 14.70
N GLU A 94 8.12 -6.92 13.79
CA GLU A 94 7.20 -5.89 13.31
C GLU A 94 7.46 -5.47 11.85
N PHE A 95 6.41 -5.05 11.14
CA PHE A 95 6.45 -4.39 9.83
C PHE A 95 5.18 -3.57 9.60
N ASP A 96 5.30 -2.45 8.89
CA ASP A 96 4.17 -1.60 8.50
C ASP A 96 3.53 -2.07 7.18
N VAL A 97 2.20 -1.99 7.12
CA VAL A 97 1.37 -2.45 6.01
C VAL A 97 0.53 -1.28 5.47
N PHE A 98 0.62 -1.06 4.16
CA PHE A 98 -0.05 0.03 3.45
C PHE A 98 -1.12 -0.55 2.52
N ALA A 99 -2.39 -0.36 2.87
CA ALA A 99 -3.54 -0.87 2.11
C ALA A 99 -4.03 0.17 1.09
N VAL A 100 -3.71 -0.02 -0.18
CA VAL A 100 -4.01 0.91 -1.29
C VAL A 100 -5.15 0.37 -2.14
N GLU A 101 -6.20 1.18 -2.38
CA GLU A 101 -7.17 0.87 -3.43
C GLU A 101 -6.67 1.34 -4.80
N VAL A 102 -6.94 0.54 -5.85
CA VAL A 102 -6.50 0.80 -7.23
C VAL A 102 -7.65 0.51 -8.21
N CYS A 103 -7.85 1.40 -9.17
CA CYS A 103 -8.74 1.20 -10.32
C CYS A 103 -7.93 0.83 -11.56
N ARG A 104 -8.10 -0.40 -12.05
CA ARG A 104 -7.38 -0.90 -13.25
C ARG A 104 -7.89 -0.35 -14.59
N GLU A 105 -8.96 0.44 -14.60
CA GLU A 105 -9.60 1.01 -15.80
C GLU A 105 -9.25 2.48 -16.09
N CYS A 106 -8.75 3.19 -15.08
CA CYS A 106 -8.44 4.62 -15.17
C CYS A 106 -7.28 5.03 -14.26
N SER A 107 -6.50 4.10 -13.73
CA SER A 107 -5.34 4.39 -12.88
C SER A 107 -5.60 5.28 -11.65
N TRP A 108 -6.83 5.36 -11.14
CA TRP A 108 -7.07 5.97 -9.81
C TRP A 108 -6.47 5.08 -8.72
N ASN A 109 -5.74 5.67 -7.76
CA ASN A 109 -5.39 5.00 -6.51
C ASN A 109 -5.56 5.89 -5.28
N HIS A 110 -5.72 5.27 -4.11
CA HIS A 110 -5.72 5.97 -2.83
C HIS A 110 -5.27 5.04 -1.68
N LEU A 111 -4.34 5.48 -0.84
CA LEU A 111 -3.99 4.78 0.41
C LEU A 111 -5.17 4.86 1.38
N ILE A 112 -5.76 3.72 1.77
CA ILE A 112 -6.95 3.67 2.62
C ILE A 112 -6.56 3.63 4.10
N TYR A 113 -5.65 2.71 4.46
CA TYR A 113 -5.17 2.53 5.83
C TYR A 113 -3.67 2.20 5.84
N GLN A 114 -2.96 2.67 6.86
CA GLN A 114 -1.66 2.14 7.30
C GLN A 114 -1.86 1.47 8.66
N PHE A 115 -1.27 0.30 8.87
CA PHE A 115 -1.30 -0.41 10.16
C PHE A 115 -0.06 -1.30 10.29
N ARG A 116 0.34 -1.64 11.53
CA ARG A 116 1.50 -2.48 11.81
C ARG A 116 1.10 -3.93 12.09
N LEU A 117 1.91 -4.89 11.66
CA LEU A 117 1.79 -6.34 11.90
C LEU A 117 3.13 -6.91 12.41
N GLY A 118 3.10 -8.12 12.97
CA GLY A 118 4.28 -8.88 13.42
C GLY A 118 4.01 -9.64 14.71
N PHE A 119 4.86 -10.60 15.08
CA PHE A 119 4.61 -11.45 16.25
C PHE A 119 4.79 -10.71 17.60
N ASN A 120 5.54 -9.61 17.62
CA ASN A 120 5.64 -8.71 18.77
C ASN A 120 4.52 -7.66 18.79
N VAL A 121 3.78 -7.49 17.69
CA VAL A 121 2.55 -6.71 17.66
C VAL A 121 1.44 -7.54 18.29
N GLN A 122 1.32 -7.42 19.61
CA GLN A 122 0.26 -8.10 20.35
C GLN A 122 -1.10 -7.73 19.75
N ASP A 123 -1.87 -8.79 19.49
CA ASP A 123 -3.13 -8.79 18.77
C ASP A 123 -3.05 -8.40 17.28
N PHE A 124 -3.24 -9.38 16.40
CA PHE A 124 -3.84 -9.17 15.08
C PHE A 124 -4.79 -10.34 14.76
N LYS A 125 -6.01 -10.26 15.30
CA LYS A 125 -7.06 -11.21 14.95
C LYS A 125 -7.57 -10.91 13.54
N VAL A 126 -6.97 -11.57 12.54
CA VAL A 126 -7.61 -11.75 11.23
C VAL A 126 -8.91 -12.49 11.48
N THR A 127 -10.03 -11.77 11.39
CA THR A 127 -11.37 -12.35 11.47
C THR A 127 -11.69 -13.10 10.18
N GLU A 128 -11.07 -14.27 10.03
CA GLU A 128 -11.39 -15.25 8.99
C GLU A 128 -12.68 -15.98 9.37
N SER A 129 -13.79 -15.24 9.31
CA SER A 129 -15.14 -15.73 9.59
C SER A 129 -15.61 -16.67 8.47
N VAL A 130 -15.10 -17.89 8.47
CA VAL A 130 -15.53 -18.99 7.61
C VAL A 130 -16.21 -20.05 8.46
N GLU A 131 -17.51 -19.87 8.71
CA GLU A 131 -18.36 -20.95 9.20
C GLU A 131 -18.34 -22.09 8.18
N SER A 132 -17.86 -23.26 8.62
CA SER A 132 -17.69 -24.42 7.74
C SER A 132 -18.94 -25.29 7.76
N PRO A 133 -19.61 -25.53 6.62
CA PRO A 133 -20.65 -26.56 6.55
C PRO A 133 -19.99 -27.96 6.62
N PRO A 134 -20.62 -28.93 7.31
CA PRO A 134 -20.03 -30.26 7.47
C PRO A 134 -20.22 -31.15 6.23
N GLY A 135 -19.15 -31.85 5.83
CA GLY A 135 -19.24 -33.13 5.11
C GLY A 135 -19.01 -33.10 3.59
N ALA A 136 -17.79 -33.48 3.18
CA ALA A 136 -17.54 -34.14 1.90
C ALA A 136 -16.24 -34.98 1.98
N THR A 137 -16.33 -36.31 1.82
CA THR A 137 -15.19 -37.24 1.87
C THR A 137 -14.72 -37.56 0.44
N GLY A 138 -13.41 -37.51 0.15
CA GLY A 138 -12.89 -37.84 -1.19
C GLY A 138 -11.36 -37.89 -1.30
N LEU A 139 -10.84 -38.80 -2.13
CA LEU A 139 -9.42 -39.23 -2.20
C LEU A 139 -8.99 -39.45 -3.67
N THR A 140 -7.75 -39.22 -4.14
CA THR A 140 -6.54 -38.61 -3.54
C THR A 140 -6.03 -37.43 -4.43
N ARG A 141 -4.84 -37.29 -5.09
CA ARG A 141 -3.58 -38.05 -5.26
C ARG A 141 -2.41 -37.10 -5.64
N ARG A 142 -1.19 -37.64 -5.71
CA ARG A 142 0.08 -37.05 -6.25
C ARG A 142 0.66 -38.03 -7.31
N PRO A 143 1.76 -37.75 -8.09
CA PRO A 143 2.85 -36.81 -7.78
C PRO A 143 3.52 -36.04 -8.95
N ALA A 144 4.54 -35.24 -8.56
CA ALA A 144 5.81 -34.94 -9.24
C ALA A 144 5.88 -34.04 -10.51
N GLY A 145 6.87 -33.15 -10.49
CA GLY A 145 7.34 -32.24 -11.54
C GLY A 145 8.31 -31.23 -10.89
N THR A 146 9.47 -30.93 -11.50
CA THR A 146 10.61 -30.33 -10.78
C THR A 146 11.37 -29.28 -11.60
N THR A 147 12.06 -28.37 -10.89
CA THR A 147 13.23 -27.58 -11.35
C THR A 147 12.99 -26.29 -12.18
N THR A 148 13.04 -25.16 -11.46
CA THR A 148 13.91 -23.99 -11.70
C THR A 148 14.25 -23.54 -13.13
N THR A 149 13.85 -22.31 -13.47
CA THR A 149 14.75 -21.20 -13.88
C THR A 149 13.99 -19.88 -13.65
N GLY A 150 14.64 -18.86 -13.08
CA GLY A 150 14.04 -17.55 -12.82
C GLY A 150 14.80 -16.41 -13.49
N PRO A 151 14.13 -15.31 -13.89
CA PRO A 151 14.77 -14.06 -14.28
C PRO A 151 14.94 -13.11 -13.09
N ASP A 152 15.96 -12.26 -13.12
CA ASP A 152 16.32 -11.37 -12.02
C ASP A 152 15.23 -10.33 -11.69
N VAL A 153 14.90 -10.22 -10.40
CA VAL A 153 14.06 -9.13 -9.88
C VAL A 153 14.90 -7.86 -9.85
N ASN A 154 14.77 -7.04 -10.89
CA ASN A 154 15.39 -5.71 -10.92
C ASN A 154 14.78 -4.84 -9.80
N HIS A 155 15.55 -4.65 -8.73
CA HIS A 155 15.15 -3.86 -7.58
C HIS A 155 15.19 -2.37 -7.94
N ASN A 156 14.04 -1.74 -8.21
CA ASN A 156 13.90 -0.30 -8.02
C ASN A 156 12.45 0.21 -8.02
N ASN A 157 12.25 1.31 -7.28
CA ASN A 157 11.20 2.30 -7.47
C ASN A 157 9.73 1.94 -7.13
N VAL A 158 9.49 1.30 -5.97
CA VAL A 158 8.21 1.47 -5.24
C VAL A 158 8.25 2.81 -4.50
N ASN A 159 8.05 3.91 -5.24
CA ASN A 159 8.15 5.25 -4.68
C ASN A 159 6.85 5.68 -3.98
N PRO A 160 6.85 5.97 -2.66
CA PRO A 160 5.62 6.35 -1.94
C PRO A 160 5.10 7.77 -2.27
N THR A 161 5.82 8.56 -3.07
CA THR A 161 5.64 10.03 -3.13
C THR A 161 4.63 10.56 -4.16
N SER A 162 3.95 9.72 -4.98
CA SER A 162 2.90 10.23 -5.90
C SER A 162 1.70 10.86 -5.17
N SER A 163 1.51 10.52 -3.89
CA SER A 163 0.73 11.33 -2.95
C SER A 163 1.46 12.65 -2.61
N GLY A 164 1.39 13.63 -3.51
CA GLY A 164 2.04 14.96 -3.44
C GLY A 164 1.62 15.85 -2.26
N GLN A 165 1.91 15.42 -1.03
CA GLN A 165 1.66 16.15 0.20
C GLN A 165 2.52 15.61 1.37
N LEU A 166 3.84 15.58 1.19
CA LEU A 166 4.79 15.32 2.27
C LEU A 166 5.94 16.34 2.28
N THR A 167 5.59 17.62 2.41
CA THR A 167 6.53 18.70 2.74
C THR A 167 5.97 19.54 3.90
N ARG A 168 6.88 20.13 4.69
CA ARG A 168 6.62 21.00 5.85
C ARG A 168 6.22 20.33 7.17
N LEU A 169 6.92 19.25 7.51
CA LEU A 169 7.57 19.03 8.82
C LEU A 169 8.97 18.42 8.53
N GLY A 170 10.00 18.58 9.36
CA GLY A 170 10.16 19.43 10.55
C GLY A 170 11.57 19.26 11.15
N ALA A 171 12.13 20.32 11.76
CA ALA A 171 13.55 20.45 12.18
C ALA A 171 14.57 20.44 11.02
N ASP A 172 15.78 21.02 11.12
CA ASP A 172 16.46 21.59 12.29
C ASP A 172 17.04 23.02 11.99
N PRO A 173 17.19 23.95 12.96
CA PRO A 173 17.43 25.37 12.66
C PRO A 173 18.84 25.89 13.03
N GLN A 174 19.85 25.68 12.17
CA GLN A 174 21.12 26.41 12.26
C GLN A 174 21.66 26.91 10.91
N ASN A 175 21.54 28.21 10.65
CA ASN A 175 22.66 29.14 10.43
C ASN A 175 22.12 30.55 10.12
N ARG A 176 22.31 31.51 11.03
CA ARG A 176 22.17 32.95 10.79
C ARG A 176 23.51 33.61 11.13
N THR A 177 24.37 33.81 10.14
CA THR A 177 25.59 34.65 10.30
C THR A 177 26.07 35.18 8.95
N GLY A 178 26.29 36.50 8.86
CA GLY A 178 26.79 37.19 7.65
C GLY A 178 25.73 37.36 6.54
N GLY A 179 25.48 38.54 5.96
CA GLY A 179 25.98 39.89 6.25
C GLY A 179 26.96 40.43 5.21
N THR A 180 26.69 41.66 4.73
CA THR A 180 27.49 42.48 3.79
C THR A 180 27.75 41.90 2.37
N SER A 181 28.17 42.69 1.37
CA SER A 181 27.80 44.07 0.96
C SER A 181 28.57 44.40 -0.33
N CYS A 182 27.88 44.91 -1.36
CA CYS A 182 28.51 45.44 -2.61
C CYS A 182 29.34 44.37 -3.39
N ASP A 183 29.90 44.58 -4.58
CA ASP A 183 30.14 45.81 -5.36
C ASP A 183 30.10 45.59 -6.90
N VAL A 184 30.44 46.64 -7.65
CA VAL A 184 30.38 46.83 -9.12
C VAL A 184 31.25 45.96 -10.06
N ASP A 185 30.77 45.91 -11.32
CA ASP A 185 31.45 45.83 -12.63
C ASP A 185 32.34 44.64 -13.05
N GLY A 186 32.32 44.36 -14.37
CA GLY A 186 33.04 43.28 -15.06
C GLY A 186 32.53 43.04 -16.49
#